data_AF-A0AAX1L8N7-F1
#
_entry.id   AF-A0AAX1L8N7-F1
#
_cell.length_a   1.000
_cell.length_b   1.000
_cell.length_c   1.000
_cell.angle_alpha   90.00
_cell.angle_beta   90.00
_cell.angle_gamma   90.00
#
_symmetry.space_group_name_H-M   'P 1'
#
loop_
_entity.id
_entity.type
_entity.pdbx_description
1 polymer ?
#
loop_
_entity_poly.entity_id
_entity_poly.type
_entity_poly.pdbx_seq_one_letter_code
_entity_poly.pdbx_strand_id
1 'polypeptide(L)'
;MSPYIRTVKTGSGARAVQMVHYKRHGSKNITHVGSAHTDREYALLKAEAQRIIDGDHMSLDLGVVASEDAGVGSANNPVPVTAERAGILLDCIDTCFDRIGLDAACGGDTVFRDVVRTRIIHPGSKLESIETLADVGVTSAGYATIKRKLALLVLECVGVVGVCWAWH
;
A
#
# COMPACT_ATOMS: atom_id res chain seq x y z
N MET A 1 4.16 4.51 -0.91
CA MET A 1 4.95 3.63 -0.02
C MET A 1 4.81 4.15 1.41
N SER A 2 4.32 3.29 2.30
CA SER A 2 4.10 3.57 3.71
C SER A 2 5.43 3.85 4.43
N PRO A 3 5.41 4.68 5.49
CA PRO A 3 6.60 4.89 6.30
C PRO A 3 7.00 3.59 7.01
N TYR A 4 8.31 3.34 7.15
CA TYR A 4 8.80 2.14 7.81
C TYR A 4 9.97 2.44 8.76
N ILE A 5 10.13 1.56 9.75
CA ILE A 5 11.19 1.65 10.75
C ILE A 5 12.41 0.89 10.24
N ARG A 6 13.58 1.52 10.29
CA ARG A 6 14.87 0.86 10.07
C ARG A 6 15.79 1.01 11.27
N THR A 7 16.76 0.11 11.36
CA THR A 7 17.80 0.15 12.39
C THR A 7 19.17 0.21 11.72
N VAL A 8 20.04 1.11 12.18
CA VAL A 8 21.42 1.23 11.69
C VAL A 8 22.42 1.14 12.84
N LYS A 9 23.57 0.49 12.61
CA LYS A 9 24.68 0.48 13.56
C LYS A 9 25.45 1.80 13.45
N THR A 10 25.67 2.47 14.57
CA THR A 10 26.45 3.72 14.62
C THR A 10 27.93 3.41 14.87
N GLY A 11 28.81 4.39 14.61
CA GLY A 11 30.25 4.27 14.90
C GLY A 11 30.57 4.08 16.40
N SER A 12 29.64 4.42 17.30
CA SER A 12 29.75 4.21 18.75
C SER A 12 29.26 2.83 19.22
N GLY A 13 28.85 1.95 18.30
CA GLY A 13 28.29 0.64 18.63
C GLY A 13 26.80 0.65 19.05
N ALA A 14 26.16 1.83 19.07
CA ALA A 14 24.73 1.95 19.33
C ALA A 14 23.87 1.52 18.14
N ARG A 15 22.60 1.22 18.40
CA ARG A 15 21.58 0.89 17.41
C ARG A 15 20.65 2.08 17.23
N ALA A 16 20.85 2.85 16.16
CA ALA A 16 19.98 3.98 15.86
C ALA A 16 18.69 3.48 15.18
N VAL A 17 17.55 3.84 15.78
CA VAL A 17 16.22 3.61 15.24
C VAL A 17 15.82 4.85 14.45
N GLN A 18 15.40 4.62 13.21
CA GLN A 18 15.05 5.68 12.27
C GLN A 18 13.74 5.33 11.59
N MET A 19 12.95 6.35 11.28
CA MET A 19 11.74 6.25 10.48
C MET A 19 11.99 6.80 9.09
N VAL A 20 11.62 6.06 8.06
CA VAL A 20 11.78 6.46 6.66
C VAL A 20 10.42 6.83 6.09
N HIS A 21 10.26 8.07 5.67
CA HIS A 21 9.09 8.58 4.96
C HIS A 21 9.41 8.76 3.47
N TYR A 22 8.44 8.49 2.61
CA TYR A 22 8.53 8.79 1.18
C TYR A 22 7.84 10.12 0.87
N LYS A 23 8.53 11.02 0.19
CA LYS A 23 7.91 12.24 -0.36
C LYS A 23 7.31 11.94 -1.74
N ARG A 24 6.33 12.76 -2.16
CA ARG A 24 5.60 12.68 -3.45
C ARG A 24 6.48 12.56 -4.71
N HIS A 25 7.78 12.79 -4.62
CA HIS A 25 8.73 12.76 -5.74
C HIS A 25 9.83 11.69 -5.61
N GLY A 26 9.65 10.68 -4.75
CA GLY A 26 10.57 9.55 -4.59
C GLY A 26 11.77 9.79 -3.67
N SER A 27 11.94 11.01 -3.15
CA SER A 27 12.96 11.29 -2.14
C SER A 27 12.57 10.73 -0.78
N LYS A 28 13.55 10.09 -0.11
CA LYS A 28 13.39 9.52 1.23
C LYS A 28 13.71 10.59 2.28
N ASN A 29 12.78 10.84 3.19
CA ASN A 29 13.01 11.65 4.38
C ASN A 29 13.21 10.73 5.57
N ILE A 30 14.37 10.80 6.22
CA ILE A 30 14.74 9.93 7.32
C ILE A 30 14.68 10.73 8.61
N THR A 31 13.75 10.37 9.48
CA THR A 31 13.63 10.95 10.83
C THR A 31 14.37 10.06 11.82
N HIS A 32 15.29 10.63 12.60
CA HIS A 32 15.99 9.91 13.65
C HIS A 32 15.15 9.90 14.93
N VAL A 33 14.84 8.72 15.45
CA VAL A 33 14.02 8.54 16.66
C VAL A 33 14.91 8.47 17.90
N GLY A 34 16.06 7.77 17.81
CA GLY A 34 17.03 7.68 18.90
C GLY A 34 18.08 6.59 18.68
N SER A 35 19.09 6.54 19.55
CA SER A 35 20.14 5.52 19.54
C SER A 35 20.11 4.70 20.83
N ALA A 36 19.93 3.38 20.70
CA ALA A 36 19.92 2.45 21.81
C ALA A 36 21.30 1.84 22.06
N HIS A 37 21.72 1.84 23.32
CA HIS A 37 22.93 1.15 23.80
C HIS A 37 22.61 -0.20 24.45
N THR A 38 21.33 -0.45 24.75
CA THR A 38 20.83 -1.72 25.31
C THR A 38 19.64 -2.26 24.51
N ASP A 39 19.35 -3.56 24.63
CA ASP A 39 18.20 -4.17 23.95
C ASP A 39 16.85 -3.64 24.48
N ARG A 40 16.80 -3.25 25.75
CA ARG A 40 15.59 -2.65 26.35
C ARG A 40 15.29 -1.27 25.75
N GLU A 41 16.31 -0.42 25.63
CA GLU A 41 16.19 0.87 24.95
C GLU A 41 15.78 0.69 23.48
N TYR A 42 16.34 -0.33 22.82
CA TYR A 42 16.00 -0.63 21.43
C TYR A 42 14.52 -0.99 21.26
N ALA A 43 13.97 -1.84 22.14
CA ALA A 43 12.56 -2.21 22.11
C ALA A 43 11.65 -0.99 22.34
N LEU A 44 12.00 -0.12 23.28
CA LEU A 44 11.26 1.11 23.57
C LEU A 44 11.27 2.08 22.39
N LEU A 45 12.44 2.31 21.77
CA LEU A 45 12.55 3.19 20.60
C LEU A 45 11.79 2.64 19.39
N LYS A 46 11.75 1.31 19.21
CA LYS A 46 10.97 0.69 18.13
C LYS A 46 9.46 0.84 18.37
N ALA A 47 9.01 0.66 19.60
CA ALA A 47 7.61 0.89 19.97
C ALA A 47 7.21 2.35 19.79
N GLU A 48 8.07 3.30 20.17
CA GLU A 48 7.83 4.72 19.95
C GLU A 48 7.77 5.08 18.47
N ALA A 49 8.72 4.59 17.68
CA ALA A 49 8.69 4.78 16.23
C ALA A 49 7.41 4.20 15.61
N GLN A 50 6.90 3.08 16.12
CA GLN A 50 5.62 2.52 15.67
C GLN A 50 4.46 3.44 16.02
N ARG A 51 4.40 3.95 17.26
CA ARG A 51 3.36 4.91 17.67
C ARG A 51 3.34 6.18 16.82
N ILE A 52 4.50 6.67 16.40
CA ILE A 52 4.58 7.84 15.52
C ILE A 52 4.03 7.51 14.12
N ILE A 53 4.30 6.31 13.58
CA ILE A 53 3.68 5.86 12.31
C ILE A 53 2.17 5.76 12.45
N ASP A 54 1.71 5.17 13.55
CA ASP A 54 0.28 4.93 13.80
C ASP A 54 -0.47 6.24 14.11
N GLY A 55 0.19 7.20 14.78
CA GLY A 55 -0.39 8.49 15.19
C GLY A 55 -0.64 9.48 14.05
N ASP A 56 -0.06 9.24 12.87
CA ASP A 56 -0.45 9.95 11.64
C ASP A 56 -1.84 9.50 11.14
N HIS A 57 -2.40 8.39 11.65
CA HIS A 57 -3.77 7.96 11.38
C HIS A 57 -4.72 8.49 12.48
N MET A 58 -5.68 9.34 12.08
CA MET A 58 -6.75 9.79 12.99
C MET A 58 -7.64 8.63 13.43
N SER A 59 -8.13 8.66 14.68
CA SER A 59 -9.13 7.70 15.17
C SER A 59 -10.45 7.86 14.41
N LEU A 60 -10.94 6.77 13.82
CA LEU A 60 -12.23 6.72 13.13
C LEU A 60 -13.32 6.21 14.09
N ASP A 61 -14.28 7.07 14.44
CA ASP A 61 -15.48 6.66 15.18
C ASP A 61 -16.51 6.06 14.20
N LEU A 62 -16.76 4.75 14.32
CA LEU A 62 -17.57 3.99 13.38
C LEU A 62 -19.06 3.89 13.76
N GLY A 63 -19.51 4.48 14.88
CA GLY A 63 -20.94 4.54 15.23
C GLY A 63 -21.68 3.19 15.23
N VAL A 64 -20.99 2.08 15.50
CA VAL A 64 -21.57 0.73 15.43
C VAL A 64 -22.45 0.48 16.66
N VAL A 65 -23.74 0.23 16.43
CA VAL A 65 -24.70 -0.10 17.49
C VAL A 65 -24.55 -1.57 17.88
N ALA A 66 -24.35 -1.81 19.17
CA ALA A 66 -24.10 -3.11 19.77
C ALA A 66 -25.22 -4.14 19.50
N SER A 67 -24.85 -5.35 19.07
CA SER A 67 -25.70 -6.55 19.16
C SER A 67 -25.16 -7.45 20.27
N GLU A 68 -26.05 -8.08 21.03
CA GLU A 68 -25.80 -8.64 22.37
C GLU A 68 -24.83 -9.84 22.39
N ASP A 69 -24.64 -10.52 21.26
CA ASP A 69 -23.72 -11.66 21.09
C ASP A 69 -22.59 -11.42 20.07
N ALA A 70 -22.48 -10.20 19.53
CA ALA A 70 -21.36 -9.80 18.67
C ALA A 70 -20.34 -9.02 19.50
N GLY A 71 -19.05 -9.08 19.14
CA GLY A 71 -18.09 -8.10 19.65
C GLY A 71 -18.68 -6.70 19.52
N VAL A 72 -18.59 -5.88 20.57
CA VAL A 72 -19.26 -4.56 20.60
C VAL A 72 -18.33 -3.42 20.21
N GLY A 73 -17.15 -3.74 19.68
CA GLY A 73 -16.16 -2.73 19.28
C GLY A 73 -15.57 -1.99 20.48
N SER A 74 -15.71 -2.54 21.69
CA SER A 74 -15.15 -2.00 22.92
C SER A 74 -13.75 -2.56 23.15
N ALA A 75 -12.90 -1.81 23.87
CA ALA A 75 -11.57 -2.28 24.29
C ALA A 75 -11.62 -3.64 25.03
N ASN A 76 -12.71 -3.92 25.76
CA ASN A 76 -12.91 -5.16 26.52
C ASN A 76 -13.64 -6.25 25.73
N ASN A 77 -14.17 -5.95 24.54
CA ASN A 77 -14.86 -6.90 23.66
C ASN A 77 -14.77 -6.44 22.20
N PRO A 78 -13.56 -6.53 21.60
CA PRO A 78 -13.30 -6.00 20.27
C PRO A 78 -13.99 -6.84 19.18
N VAL A 79 -14.44 -6.19 18.12
CA VAL A 79 -14.80 -6.89 16.87
C VAL A 79 -13.50 -7.16 16.11
N PRO A 80 -13.18 -8.43 15.78
CA PRO A 80 -12.01 -8.72 14.97
C PRO A 80 -12.22 -8.17 13.56
N VAL A 81 -11.31 -7.32 13.10
CA VAL A 81 -11.26 -6.92 11.68
C VAL A 81 -10.71 -8.11 10.89
N THR A 82 -11.57 -8.73 10.08
CA THR A 82 -11.19 -9.91 9.27
C THR A 82 -10.61 -9.53 7.91
N ALA A 83 -10.88 -8.32 7.43
CA ALA A 83 -10.37 -7.77 6.17
C ALA A 83 -10.55 -6.25 6.13
N GLU A 84 -9.72 -5.58 5.34
CA GLU A 84 -9.80 -4.16 5.05
C GLU A 84 -9.71 -3.94 3.53
N ARG A 85 -10.42 -2.94 3.00
CA ARG A 85 -10.38 -2.58 1.57
C ARG A 85 -10.54 -1.07 1.39
N ALA A 86 -9.73 -0.47 0.51
CA ALA A 86 -9.86 0.92 0.13
C ALA A 86 -11.01 1.13 -0.88
N GLY A 87 -12.24 0.80 -0.48
CA GLY A 87 -13.41 0.69 -1.37
C GLY A 87 -13.65 1.94 -2.23
N ILE A 88 -13.80 3.11 -1.62
CA ILE A 88 -14.08 4.36 -2.33
C ILE A 88 -12.99 4.71 -3.35
N LEU A 89 -11.71 4.49 -3.00
CA LEU A 89 -10.59 4.75 -3.91
C LEU A 89 -10.66 3.84 -5.14
N LEU A 90 -10.85 2.54 -4.90
CA LEU A 90 -10.93 1.53 -5.95
C LEU A 90 -12.13 1.78 -6.86
N ASP A 91 -13.30 2.04 -6.28
CA ASP A 91 -14.54 2.27 -7.02
C ASP A 91 -14.46 3.57 -7.86
N CYS A 92 -13.80 4.62 -7.35
CA CYS A 92 -13.50 5.83 -8.13
C CYS A 92 -12.60 5.54 -9.33
N ILE A 93 -11.51 4.78 -9.13
CA ILE A 93 -10.60 4.41 -10.20
C ILE A 93 -11.32 3.57 -11.25
N ASP A 94 -12.10 2.58 -10.82
CA ASP A 94 -12.86 1.69 -11.71
C ASP A 94 -13.89 2.45 -12.52
N THR A 95 -14.65 3.34 -11.89
CA THR A 95 -15.63 4.18 -12.57
C THR A 95 -14.97 5.04 -13.65
N CYS A 96 -13.80 5.62 -13.37
CA CYS A 96 -13.05 6.37 -14.36
C CYS A 96 -12.55 5.47 -15.49
N PHE A 97 -11.97 4.31 -15.15
CA PHE A 97 -11.46 3.32 -16.10
C PHE A 97 -12.55 2.85 -17.07
N ASP A 98 -13.76 2.62 -16.58
CA ASP A 98 -14.93 2.23 -17.37
C ASP A 98 -15.41 3.39 -18.25
N ARG A 99 -15.52 4.60 -17.69
CA ARG A 99 -15.99 5.79 -18.42
C ARG A 99 -15.10 6.19 -19.58
N ILE A 100 -13.79 5.97 -19.48
CA ILE A 100 -12.84 6.22 -20.57
C ILE A 100 -12.72 5.04 -21.55
N GLY A 101 -13.50 3.97 -21.34
CA GLY A 101 -13.60 2.83 -22.25
C GLY A 101 -12.44 1.84 -22.18
N LEU A 102 -11.57 1.90 -21.16
CA LEU A 102 -10.43 0.98 -21.06
C LEU A 102 -10.87 -0.46 -20.81
N ASP A 103 -11.99 -0.68 -20.12
CA ASP A 103 -12.52 -2.03 -19.90
C ASP A 103 -12.86 -2.73 -21.22
N ALA A 104 -13.59 -2.04 -22.09
CA ALA A 104 -13.92 -2.53 -23.42
C ALA A 104 -12.67 -2.70 -24.30
N ALA A 105 -11.75 -1.72 -24.27
CA ALA A 105 -10.52 -1.76 -25.06
C ALA A 105 -9.60 -2.92 -24.68
N CYS A 106 -9.61 -3.33 -23.40
CA CYS A 106 -8.80 -4.43 -22.89
C CYS A 106 -9.57 -5.76 -22.79
N GLY A 107 -10.79 -5.85 -23.34
CA GLY A 107 -11.59 -7.07 -23.33
C GLY A 107 -11.92 -7.58 -21.93
N GLY A 108 -12.05 -6.68 -20.94
CA GLY A 108 -12.31 -7.04 -19.54
C GLY A 108 -11.12 -7.66 -18.81
N ASP A 109 -9.88 -7.39 -19.23
CA ASP A 109 -8.68 -7.90 -18.55
C ASP A 109 -8.52 -7.29 -17.15
N THR A 110 -8.90 -8.05 -16.13
CA THR A 110 -8.79 -7.64 -14.73
C THR A 110 -7.36 -7.41 -14.26
N VAL A 111 -6.37 -8.09 -14.85
CA VAL A 111 -4.94 -7.90 -14.50
C VAL A 111 -4.47 -6.53 -14.97
N PHE A 112 -4.94 -6.06 -16.13
CA PHE A 112 -4.62 -4.72 -16.59
C PHE A 112 -5.25 -3.64 -15.70
N ARG A 113 -6.52 -3.82 -15.33
CA ARG A 113 -7.21 -2.93 -14.39
C ARG A 113 -6.46 -2.84 -13.06
N ASP A 114 -6.05 -3.97 -12.49
CA ASP A 114 -5.26 -4.03 -11.26
C ASP A 114 -3.94 -3.29 -11.38
N VAL A 115 -3.27 -3.43 -12.52
CA VAL A 115 -2.03 -2.73 -12.80
C VAL A 115 -2.24 -1.22 -12.98
N VAL A 116 -3.36 -0.78 -13.57
CA VAL A 116 -3.70 0.65 -13.64
C VAL A 116 -4.02 1.21 -12.26
N ARG A 117 -4.78 0.48 -11.44
CA ARG A 117 -5.04 0.83 -10.03
C ARG A 117 -3.74 1.05 -9.28
N THR A 118 -2.80 0.10 -9.33
CA THR A 118 -1.51 0.24 -8.63
C THR A 118 -0.74 1.43 -9.14
N ARG A 119 -0.70 1.70 -10.45
CA ARG A 119 0.04 2.84 -11.00
C ARG A 119 -0.49 4.20 -10.55
N ILE A 120 -1.81 4.32 -10.40
CA ILE A 120 -2.45 5.53 -9.90
C ILE A 120 -2.16 5.71 -8.40
N ILE A 121 -2.25 4.62 -7.63
CA ILE A 121 -2.04 4.61 -6.18
C ILE A 121 -0.56 4.84 -5.83
N HIS A 122 0.32 4.07 -6.46
CA HIS A 122 1.75 4.09 -6.25
C HIS A 122 2.51 3.67 -7.53
N PRO A 123 3.21 4.61 -8.20
CA PRO A 123 3.97 4.29 -9.41
C PRO A 123 5.29 3.57 -9.08
N GLY A 124 5.21 2.26 -8.81
CA GLY A 124 6.35 1.38 -8.43
C GLY A 124 6.78 0.38 -9.52
N SER A 125 7.47 -0.70 -9.19
CA SER A 125 7.77 -1.76 -10.16
C SER A 125 6.57 -2.70 -10.40
N LYS A 126 6.65 -3.60 -11.41
CA LYS A 126 5.65 -4.66 -11.62
C LYS A 126 5.55 -5.61 -10.41
N LEU A 127 6.67 -5.80 -9.71
CA LEU A 127 6.74 -6.64 -8.51
C LEU A 127 6.07 -5.94 -7.32
N GLU A 128 6.34 -4.65 -7.12
CA GLU A 128 5.72 -3.84 -6.05
C GLU A 128 4.20 -3.67 -6.23
N SER A 129 3.68 -3.91 -7.43
CA SER A 129 2.23 -3.90 -7.68
C SER A 129 1.49 -4.94 -6.83
N ILE A 130 2.13 -6.08 -6.51
CA ILE A 130 1.52 -7.14 -5.69
C ILE A 130 1.27 -6.63 -4.26
N GLU A 131 2.29 -6.01 -3.66
CA GLU A 131 2.20 -5.45 -2.31
C GLU A 131 1.25 -4.25 -2.29
N THR A 132 1.32 -3.37 -3.29
CA THR A 132 0.42 -2.22 -3.40
C THR A 132 -1.06 -2.62 -3.47
N LEU A 133 -1.40 -3.73 -4.15
CA LEU A 133 -2.77 -4.24 -4.19
C LEU A 133 -3.21 -4.82 -2.85
N ALA A 134 -2.32 -5.53 -2.16
CA ALA A 134 -2.58 -6.04 -0.82
C ALA A 134 -2.88 -4.91 0.16
N ASP A 135 -2.11 -3.81 0.11
CA ASP A 135 -2.31 -2.62 0.95
C ASP A 135 -3.71 -1.98 0.79
N VAL A 136 -4.35 -2.16 -0.36
CA VAL A 136 -5.71 -1.64 -0.63
C VAL A 136 -6.81 -2.71 -0.57
N GLY A 137 -6.48 -3.91 -0.10
CA GLY A 137 -7.44 -5.00 0.08
C GLY A 137 -7.81 -5.73 -1.22
N VAL A 138 -6.91 -5.76 -2.21
CA VAL A 138 -7.10 -6.46 -3.49
C VAL A 138 -6.07 -7.59 -3.61
N THR A 139 -6.55 -8.79 -3.98
CA THR A 139 -5.65 -9.92 -4.26
C THR A 139 -5.05 -9.77 -5.65
N SER A 140 -3.73 -9.72 -5.73
CA SER A 140 -3.02 -9.58 -7.01
C SER A 140 -2.81 -10.92 -7.72
N ALA A 141 -2.76 -10.88 -9.06
CA ALA A 141 -2.19 -11.95 -9.85
C ALA A 141 -0.67 -12.08 -9.60
N GLY A 142 -0.13 -13.28 -9.79
CA GLY A 142 1.32 -13.49 -9.67
C GLY A 142 2.13 -12.71 -10.72
N TYR A 143 3.38 -12.39 -10.37
CA TYR A 143 4.29 -11.60 -11.21
C TYR A 143 4.42 -12.11 -12.66
N ALA A 144 4.49 -13.43 -12.88
CA ALA A 144 4.58 -14.01 -14.20
C ALA A 144 3.34 -13.73 -15.06
N THR A 145 2.15 -13.74 -14.46
CA THR A 145 0.88 -13.41 -15.13
C THR A 145 0.83 -11.93 -15.47
N ILE A 146 1.19 -11.05 -14.52
CA ILE A 146 1.28 -9.60 -14.76
C ILE A 146 2.23 -9.32 -15.94
N LYS A 147 3.44 -9.91 -15.92
CA LYS A 147 4.44 -9.74 -16.99
C LYS A 147 3.90 -10.19 -18.36
N ARG A 148 3.24 -11.35 -18.43
CA ARG A 148 2.69 -11.89 -19.68
C ARG A 148 1.54 -11.04 -20.21
N LYS A 149 0.60 -10.64 -19.36
CA LYS A 149 -0.57 -9.84 -19.75
C LYS A 149 -0.18 -8.45 -20.24
N LEU A 150 0.79 -7.80 -19.57
CA LEU A 150 1.32 -6.52 -20.03
C LEU A 150 2.04 -6.62 -21.37
N ALA A 151 2.78 -7.70 -21.63
CA ALA A 151 3.44 -7.90 -22.91
C ALA A 151 2.44 -8.04 -24.07
N LEU A 152 1.27 -8.68 -23.84
CA LEU A 152 0.23 -8.84 -24.85
C LEU A 152 -0.44 -7.51 -25.20
N LEU A 153 -0.73 -6.68 -24.20
CA LEU A 153 -1.36 -5.37 -24.42
C LEU A 153 -0.46 -4.38 -25.16
N VAL A 154 0.87 -4.45 -24.95
CA VAL A 154 1.82 -3.64 -25.73
C VAL A 154 1.81 -4.04 -27.22
N LEU A 155 1.48 -5.29 -27.54
CA LEU A 155 1.37 -5.76 -28.93
C LEU A 155 0.02 -5.37 -29.55
N GLU A 156 -1.07 -5.37 -28.78
CA GLU A 156 -2.42 -5.07 -29.28
C GLU A 156 -2.71 -3.54 -29.35
N CYS A 157 -2.16 -2.73 -28.45
CA CYS A 157 -2.42 -1.29 -28.39
C CYS A 157 -1.68 -0.44 -29.45
N VAL A 158 -0.74 -1.02 -30.22
CA VAL A 158 -0.10 -0.30 -31.36
C VAL A 158 -1.13 0.14 -32.41
N GLY A 159 -2.32 -0.48 -32.43
CA GLY A 159 -3.36 -0.17 -33.41
C GLY A 159 -4.45 0.84 -33.01
N VAL A 160 -4.67 1.15 -31.72
CA VAL A 160 -5.93 1.83 -31.32
C VAL A 160 -5.76 2.98 -30.32
N VAL A 161 -4.77 2.98 -29.42
CA VAL A 161 -4.56 4.10 -28.49
C VAL A 161 -3.06 4.29 -28.26
N GLY A 162 -2.49 5.33 -28.88
CA GLY A 162 -1.07 5.65 -28.82
C GLY A 162 -0.61 6.15 -27.44
N VAL A 163 -0.55 5.26 -26.44
CA VAL A 163 0.14 5.54 -25.18
C VAL A 163 1.14 4.43 -24.89
N CYS A 164 2.38 4.67 -25.33
CA CYS A 164 3.52 3.82 -25.07
C CYS A 164 3.94 3.97 -23.59
N TRP A 165 3.31 3.20 -22.70
CA TRP A 165 3.81 3.06 -21.33
C TRP A 165 4.99 2.10 -21.35
N ALA A 166 6.20 2.65 -21.45
CA ALA A 166 7.43 1.87 -21.32
C ALA A 166 7.58 1.39 -19.87
N TRP A 167 7.25 0.12 -19.62
CA TRP A 167 7.39 -0.54 -18.34
C TRP A 167 8.86 -0.94 -18.07
N HIS A 168 9.73 0.03 -17.75
CA HIS A 168 11.06 -0.29 -17.17
C HIS A 168 10.92 -0.72 -15.71
#